data_AF-A0A238VXH9-F1
#
_entry.id   AF-A0A238VXH9-F1
#
_cell.length_a   1.000
_cell.length_b   1.000
_cell.length_c   1.000
_cell.angle_alpha   90.00
_cell.angle_beta   90.00
_cell.angle_gamma   90.00
#
_symmetry.space_group_name_H-M   'P 1'
#
loop_
_entity.id
_entity.type
_entity.pdbx_description
1 polymer ?
#
loop_
_entity_poly.entity_id
_entity_poly.type
_entity_poly.pdbx_seq_one_letter_code
_entity_poly.pdbx_strand_id
1 'polypeptide(L)'
;MPDEPLTDDTSADPIIDAQAVITGPTVTDLPDGYSYGVTRYADLILRDALPDAWDALVKTLTDFHIELQELQTGGGGRTRHVTRFDATLNTHGWAKKNIRIAKTIDGQQVYEVRGHEIDMFTLGPDGTYPGAAVEMEWNNKDPFFDRDLINYQALHREGVLAAGVIVTRGDRLQALLKDAILGKDGSRIVSKYGESTTHWRKLLPRVALGGGGECPLLLIGIEPERINDLRRLEEVAEFVRDAREFLDQKQYQAVGMTRAEAQQRLRNVQEAAIQAIPPLPRERD
;
A
#
# COMPACT_ATOMS: atom_id res chain seq x y z
N MET A 1 -41.22 -5.36 -51.29
CA MET A 1 -40.09 -4.77 -50.56
C MET A 1 -39.37 -5.94 -49.90
N PRO A 2 -38.17 -6.34 -50.35
CA PRO A 2 -37.44 -7.41 -49.70
C PRO A 2 -36.90 -6.94 -48.35
N ASP A 3 -36.91 -7.82 -47.36
CA ASP A 3 -36.34 -7.61 -46.02
C ASP A 3 -34.87 -7.20 -46.12
N GLU A 4 -34.55 -6.03 -45.55
CA GLU A 4 -33.18 -5.59 -45.34
C GLU A 4 -32.57 -6.41 -44.19
N PRO A 5 -31.38 -7.02 -44.35
CA PRO A 5 -30.77 -7.76 -43.27
C PRO A 5 -30.31 -6.78 -42.18
N LEU A 6 -30.66 -7.08 -40.93
CA LEU A 6 -30.10 -6.44 -39.74
C LEU A 6 -28.57 -6.57 -39.80
N THR A 7 -27.90 -5.45 -40.02
CA THR A 7 -26.45 -5.36 -39.86
C THR A 7 -26.15 -5.53 -38.37
N ASP A 8 -25.50 -6.65 -38.04
CA ASP A 8 -24.92 -6.89 -36.73
C ASP A 8 -23.76 -5.91 -36.52
N ASP A 9 -24.08 -4.74 -35.98
CA ASP A 9 -23.10 -3.74 -35.55
C ASP A 9 -22.41 -4.26 -34.28
N THR A 10 -21.46 -5.17 -34.49
CA THR A 10 -20.54 -5.66 -33.46
C THR A 10 -19.35 -4.71 -33.26
N SER A 11 -19.49 -3.42 -33.62
CA SER A 11 -18.51 -2.38 -33.29
C SER A 11 -18.88 -1.56 -32.06
N ALA A 12 -19.71 -2.12 -31.17
CA ALA A 12 -19.77 -1.59 -29.80
C ALA A 12 -18.35 -1.68 -29.21
N ASP A 13 -17.69 -0.53 -29.08
CA ASP A 13 -16.53 -0.36 -28.22
C ASP A 13 -16.77 -1.16 -26.94
N PRO A 14 -15.76 -1.90 -26.43
CA PRO A 14 -15.96 -2.68 -25.22
C PRO A 14 -16.58 -1.74 -24.19
N ILE A 15 -17.76 -2.10 -23.68
CA ILE A 15 -18.36 -1.43 -22.54
C ILE A 15 -17.42 -1.76 -21.38
N ILE A 16 -16.33 -1.02 -21.30
CA ILE A 16 -15.47 -0.96 -20.14
C ILE A 16 -16.40 -0.38 -19.10
N ASP A 17 -16.72 -1.17 -18.07
CA ASP A 17 -17.28 -0.61 -16.86
C ASP A 17 -16.24 0.39 -16.31
N ALA A 18 -16.36 1.63 -16.78
CA ALA A 18 -15.38 2.70 -16.57
C ALA A 18 -15.19 3.01 -15.08
N GLN A 19 -16.10 2.53 -14.23
CA GLN A 19 -16.12 2.84 -12.81
C GLN A 19 -15.11 2.00 -11.99
N ALA A 20 -14.70 0.83 -12.49
CA ALA A 20 -13.65 0.01 -11.85
C ALA A 20 -12.24 0.26 -12.43
N VAL A 21 -12.11 1.16 -13.40
CA VAL A 21 -10.83 1.52 -14.00
C VAL A 21 -10.01 2.32 -12.98
N ILE A 22 -8.80 1.84 -12.72
CA ILE A 22 -7.82 2.58 -11.93
C ILE A 22 -7.14 3.57 -12.88
N THR A 23 -7.33 4.86 -12.64
CA THR A 23 -6.70 5.94 -13.41
C THR A 23 -5.58 6.60 -12.60
N GLY A 24 -4.81 7.48 -13.24
CA GLY A 24 -3.96 8.43 -12.51
C GLY A 24 -4.79 9.48 -11.75
N PRO A 25 -4.16 10.26 -10.87
CA PRO A 25 -4.82 11.37 -10.18
C PRO A 25 -5.20 12.48 -11.17
N THR A 26 -6.37 13.07 -10.94
CA THR A 26 -6.88 14.27 -11.61
C THR A 26 -6.35 15.54 -10.92
N VAL A 27 -6.09 15.44 -9.62
CA VAL A 27 -5.47 16.50 -8.83
C VAL A 27 -3.96 16.59 -9.07
N THR A 28 -3.33 17.72 -8.70
CA THR A 28 -1.91 18.01 -9.04
C THR A 28 -1.05 18.37 -7.82
N ASP A 29 -1.65 18.44 -6.64
CA ASP A 29 -1.06 18.84 -5.37
C ASP A 29 -0.63 17.64 -4.49
N LEU A 30 -0.65 16.43 -5.04
CA LEU A 30 -0.11 15.24 -4.40
C LEU A 30 1.44 15.27 -4.45
N PRO A 31 2.13 14.89 -3.35
CA PRO A 31 3.59 14.94 -3.30
C PRO A 31 4.26 13.85 -4.17
N ASP A 32 5.49 14.12 -4.61
CA ASP A 32 6.32 13.15 -5.35
C ASP A 32 6.73 11.95 -4.48
N GLY A 33 7.39 10.95 -5.07
CA GLY A 33 7.88 9.77 -4.32
C GLY A 33 6.78 8.78 -3.96
N TYR A 34 5.67 8.83 -4.71
CA TYR A 34 4.54 7.91 -4.60
C TYR A 34 4.04 7.51 -5.99
N SER A 35 3.50 6.30 -6.08
CA SER A 35 2.61 5.87 -7.16
C SER A 35 1.16 6.13 -6.73
N TYR A 36 0.35 6.67 -7.62
CA TYR A 36 -1.06 6.97 -7.35
C TYR A 36 -1.99 6.21 -8.28
N GLY A 37 -3.09 5.72 -7.73
CA GLY A 37 -4.18 5.09 -8.46
C GLY A 37 -5.50 5.60 -7.92
N VAL A 38 -6.42 5.97 -8.80
CA VAL A 38 -7.70 6.56 -8.42
C VAL A 38 -8.83 5.76 -9.04
N THR A 39 -9.88 5.49 -8.25
CA THR A 39 -11.17 5.01 -8.76
C THR A 39 -12.25 6.04 -8.44
N ARG A 40 -13.23 6.19 -9.34
CA ARG A 40 -14.43 7.01 -9.12
C ARG A 40 -14.15 8.42 -8.58
N TYR A 41 -13.11 9.08 -9.11
CA TYR A 41 -12.72 10.44 -8.73
C TYR A 41 -12.49 10.63 -7.23
N ALA A 42 -12.00 9.60 -6.53
CA ALA A 42 -11.78 9.65 -5.09
C ALA A 42 -10.88 10.80 -4.65
N ASP A 43 -9.90 11.17 -5.46
CA ASP A 43 -9.02 12.31 -5.23
C ASP A 43 -9.77 13.65 -5.25
N LEU A 44 -10.69 13.85 -6.21
CA LEU A 44 -11.55 15.03 -6.23
C LEU A 44 -12.56 15.04 -5.08
N ILE A 45 -13.14 13.89 -4.72
CA ILE A 45 -14.05 13.78 -3.58
C ILE A 45 -13.31 14.16 -2.29
N LEU A 46 -12.12 13.61 -2.06
CA LEU A 46 -11.31 13.94 -0.89
C LEU A 46 -10.96 15.43 -0.90
N ARG A 47 -10.41 15.96 -2.00
CA ARG A 47 -9.97 17.36 -2.08
C ARG A 47 -11.11 18.37 -1.92
N ASP A 48 -12.21 18.18 -2.65
CA ASP A 48 -13.24 19.21 -2.80
C ASP A 48 -14.38 19.05 -1.78
N ALA A 49 -14.75 17.82 -1.41
CA ALA A 49 -15.82 17.56 -0.47
C ALA A 49 -15.33 17.34 0.97
N LEU A 50 -14.08 16.90 1.16
CA LEU A 50 -13.47 16.63 2.47
C LEU A 50 -12.12 17.38 2.64
N PRO A 51 -12.06 18.71 2.44
CA PRO A 51 -10.81 19.46 2.33
C PRO A 51 -9.90 19.32 3.56
N ASP A 52 -10.45 19.33 4.79
CA ASP A 52 -9.64 19.14 6.00
C ASP A 52 -8.99 17.74 6.05
N ALA A 53 -9.71 16.72 5.56
CA ALA A 53 -9.20 15.36 5.46
C ALA A 53 -8.10 15.27 4.39
N TRP A 54 -8.30 15.95 3.25
CA TRP A 54 -7.32 16.05 2.17
C TRP A 54 -6.03 16.74 2.63
N ASP A 55 -6.14 17.92 3.23
CA ASP A 55 -4.99 18.71 3.69
C ASP A 55 -4.17 17.92 4.72
N ALA A 56 -4.84 17.22 5.64
CA ALA A 56 -4.19 16.34 6.60
C ALA A 56 -3.44 15.18 5.91
N LEU A 57 -4.04 14.55 4.91
CA LEU A 57 -3.43 13.46 4.14
C LEU A 57 -2.22 13.95 3.34
N VAL A 58 -2.37 15.01 2.56
CA VAL A 58 -1.28 15.60 1.74
C VAL A 58 -0.13 16.05 2.62
N LYS A 59 -0.41 16.71 3.74
CA LYS A 59 0.61 17.10 4.72
C LYS A 59 1.34 15.88 5.28
N THR A 60 0.59 14.86 5.69
CA THR A 60 1.19 13.62 6.23
C THR A 60 2.10 12.96 5.19
N LEU A 61 1.66 12.83 3.94
CA LEU A 61 2.46 12.26 2.85
C LEU A 61 3.70 13.11 2.53
N THR A 62 3.57 14.43 2.57
CA THR A 62 4.69 15.34 2.31
C THR A 62 5.81 15.17 3.34
N ASP A 63 5.45 15.08 4.61
CA ASP A 63 6.39 14.97 5.73
C ASP A 63 6.89 13.53 5.94
N PHE A 64 6.17 12.53 5.42
CA PHE A 64 6.47 11.12 5.64
C PHE A 64 7.75 10.66 4.94
N HIS A 65 8.69 10.16 5.75
CA HIS A 65 9.88 9.43 5.31
C HIS A 65 10.08 8.21 6.20
N ILE A 66 10.72 7.17 5.68
CA ILE A 66 11.07 5.95 6.41
C ILE A 66 12.58 5.93 6.63
N GLU A 67 12.99 5.70 7.87
CA GLU A 67 14.39 5.53 8.21
C GLU A 67 14.88 4.13 7.82
N LEU A 68 16.13 3.99 7.35
CA LEU A 68 16.71 2.69 7.00
C LEU A 68 16.61 1.68 8.15
N GLN A 69 16.86 2.12 9.38
CA GLN A 69 16.77 1.26 10.56
C GLN A 69 15.36 0.70 10.81
N GLU A 70 14.29 1.40 10.40
CA GLU A 70 12.91 0.93 10.56
C GLU A 70 12.56 -0.21 9.59
N LEU A 71 13.33 -0.36 8.51
CA LEU A 71 13.15 -1.42 7.54
C LEU A 71 13.71 -2.76 8.06
N GLN A 72 14.66 -2.73 9.01
CA GLN A 72 15.30 -3.92 9.57
C GLN A 72 14.48 -4.65 10.63
N THR A 73 13.52 -4.00 11.31
CA THR A 73 12.75 -4.64 12.38
C THR A 73 11.76 -5.66 11.83
N GLY A 74 11.95 -6.95 12.13
CA GLY A 74 10.96 -7.99 11.86
C GLY A 74 10.02 -8.24 13.04
N GLY A 75 8.79 -8.68 12.75
CA GLY A 75 7.93 -9.39 13.72
C GLY A 75 6.73 -8.61 14.30
N GLY A 76 5.56 -9.26 14.24
CA GLY A 76 4.46 -9.22 15.22
C GLY A 76 3.59 -7.97 15.37
N GLY A 77 4.15 -6.77 15.24
CA GLY A 77 3.44 -5.50 15.51
C GLY A 77 3.56 -4.47 14.39
N ARG A 78 2.81 -3.36 14.50
CA ARG A 78 2.94 -2.20 13.62
C ARG A 78 4.38 -1.69 13.64
N THR A 79 4.94 -1.41 12.46
CA THR A 79 6.29 -0.83 12.33
C THR A 79 6.30 0.63 12.79
N ARG A 80 7.46 1.12 13.23
CA ARG A 80 7.62 2.50 13.74
C ARG A 80 7.14 3.58 12.76
N HIS A 81 7.43 3.42 11.47
CA HIS A 81 6.97 4.37 10.45
C HIS A 81 5.45 4.31 10.26
N VAL A 82 4.81 3.14 10.34
CA VAL A 82 3.33 3.05 10.29
C VAL A 82 2.73 3.77 11.50
N THR A 83 3.26 3.53 12.71
CA THR A 83 2.80 4.25 13.91
C THR A 83 3.02 5.76 13.81
N ARG A 84 4.14 6.21 13.24
CA ARG A 84 4.41 7.64 13.00
C ARG A 84 3.44 8.24 11.99
N PHE A 85 3.11 7.51 10.93
CA PHE A 85 2.12 7.93 9.94
C PHE A 85 0.74 8.14 10.60
N ASP A 86 0.26 7.15 11.35
CA ASP A 86 -1.01 7.22 12.08
C ASP A 86 -1.02 8.37 13.09
N ALA A 87 0.08 8.54 13.84
CA ALA A 87 0.21 9.61 14.82
C ALA A 87 0.15 11.00 14.17
N THR A 88 0.73 11.16 12.97
CA THR A 88 0.68 12.42 12.23
C THR A 88 -0.75 12.74 11.82
N LEU A 89 -1.46 11.79 11.20
CA LEU A 89 -2.89 11.96 10.90
C LEU A 89 -3.72 12.23 12.16
N ASN A 90 -3.37 11.60 13.29
CA ASN A 90 -4.07 11.80 14.55
C ASN A 90 -3.98 13.24 15.07
N THR A 91 -2.85 13.92 14.88
CA THR A 91 -2.74 15.35 15.20
C THR A 91 -3.67 16.24 14.36
N HIS A 92 -4.20 15.71 13.26
CA HIS A 92 -5.13 16.36 12.34
C HIS A 92 -6.56 15.81 12.44
N GLY A 93 -6.95 15.25 13.60
CA GLY A 93 -8.33 14.88 13.88
C GLY A 93 -8.75 13.49 13.40
N TRP A 94 -7.86 12.75 12.75
CA TRP A 94 -8.12 11.35 12.38
C TRP A 94 -7.97 10.44 13.61
N ALA A 95 -8.77 9.38 13.71
CA ALA A 95 -8.61 8.42 14.79
C ALA A 95 -9.06 7.02 14.40
N LYS A 96 -8.57 6.02 15.14
CA LYS A 96 -9.09 4.66 15.08
C LYS A 96 -10.59 4.66 15.33
N LYS A 97 -11.34 3.94 14.49
CA LYS A 97 -12.81 3.93 14.58
C LYS A 97 -13.37 2.54 14.39
N ASN A 98 -14.19 2.13 15.36
CA ASN A 98 -15.09 1.00 15.22
C ASN A 98 -16.48 1.53 14.85
N ILE A 99 -16.96 1.18 13.66
CA ILE A 99 -18.30 1.54 13.20
C ILE A 99 -19.27 0.42 13.56
N ARG A 100 -20.36 0.77 14.26
CA ARG A 100 -21.50 -0.14 14.50
C ARG A 100 -22.66 0.30 13.61
N ILE A 101 -23.18 -0.64 12.84
CA ILE A 101 -24.31 -0.43 11.93
C ILE A 101 -25.48 -1.26 12.46
N ALA A 102 -26.60 -0.60 12.71
CA ALA A 102 -27.82 -1.23 13.18
C ALA A 102 -28.96 -0.91 12.22
N LYS A 103 -29.75 -1.93 11.88
CA LYS A 103 -30.96 -1.78 11.07
C LYS A 103 -32.17 -1.79 11.99
N THR A 104 -32.99 -0.76 11.85
CA THR A 104 -34.24 -0.59 12.59
C THR A 104 -35.42 -0.61 11.61
N ILE A 105 -36.44 -1.41 11.91
CA ILE A 105 -37.70 -1.49 11.16
C ILE A 105 -38.82 -1.14 12.14
N ASP A 106 -39.62 -0.11 11.83
CA ASP A 106 -40.71 0.38 12.69
C ASP A 106 -40.31 0.63 14.16
N GLY A 107 -39.10 1.17 14.36
CA GLY A 107 -38.54 1.44 15.69
C GLY A 107 -37.98 0.21 16.42
N GLN A 108 -38.10 -0.99 15.85
CA GLN A 108 -37.50 -2.20 16.41
C GLN A 108 -36.15 -2.48 15.73
N GLN A 109 -35.09 -2.58 16.53
CA GLN A 109 -33.78 -3.00 16.03
C GLN A 109 -33.86 -4.48 15.65
N VAL A 110 -33.72 -4.78 14.35
CA VAL A 110 -33.84 -6.14 13.81
C VAL A 110 -32.49 -6.79 13.53
N TYR A 111 -31.44 -5.98 13.37
CA TYR A 111 -30.11 -6.45 13.04
C TYR A 111 -29.06 -5.45 13.51
N GLU A 112 -27.90 -5.96 13.92
CA GLU A 112 -26.75 -5.14 14.24
C GLU A 112 -25.46 -5.89 13.94
N VAL A 113 -24.51 -5.16 13.37
CA VAL A 113 -23.19 -5.67 13.05
C VAL A 113 -22.13 -4.65 13.45
N ARG A 114 -21.02 -5.16 13.96
CA ARG A 114 -19.80 -4.38 14.15
C ARG A 114 -18.89 -4.62 12.97
N GLY A 115 -18.51 -3.54 12.27
CA GLY A 115 -17.56 -3.59 11.17
C GLY A 115 -16.13 -3.89 11.65
N HIS A 116 -15.22 -4.02 10.69
CA HIS A 116 -13.79 -4.04 10.98
C HIS A 116 -13.36 -2.69 11.57
N GLU A 117 -12.38 -2.69 12.48
CA GLU A 117 -11.79 -1.44 12.99
C GLU A 117 -11.05 -0.77 11.85
N ILE A 118 -11.32 0.52 11.65
CA ILE A 118 -10.60 1.35 10.68
C ILE A 118 -9.41 1.97 11.43
N ASP A 119 -8.22 1.86 10.85
CA ASP A 119 -7.00 2.40 11.45
C ASP A 119 -7.07 3.91 11.65
N MET A 120 -7.43 4.65 10.59
CA MET A 120 -7.61 6.09 10.65
C MET A 120 -8.91 6.48 9.95
N PHE A 121 -9.81 7.14 10.68
CA PHE A 121 -11.08 7.65 10.18
C PHE A 121 -11.28 9.10 10.61
N THR A 122 -11.90 9.90 9.73
CA THR A 122 -12.38 11.24 10.05
C THR A 122 -13.80 11.43 9.53
N LEU A 123 -14.57 12.30 10.17
CA LEU A 123 -15.92 12.68 9.77
C LEU A 123 -15.88 13.73 8.65
N GLY A 124 -17.02 13.98 8.02
CA GLY A 124 -17.20 15.06 7.05
C GLY A 124 -17.11 16.45 7.70
N PRO A 125 -17.10 17.54 6.89
CA PRO A 125 -16.86 18.90 7.37
C PRO A 125 -17.87 19.41 8.40
N ASP A 126 -19.10 18.89 8.40
CA ASP A 126 -20.14 19.22 9.37
C ASP A 126 -20.08 18.37 10.65
N GLY A 127 -19.04 17.54 10.79
CA GLY A 127 -18.88 16.60 11.89
C GLY A 127 -19.81 15.39 11.79
N THR A 128 -20.33 15.08 10.60
CA THR A 128 -21.24 13.95 10.36
C THR A 128 -20.70 12.98 9.29
N TYR A 129 -21.51 12.00 8.91
CA TYR A 129 -21.18 11.08 7.82
C TYR A 129 -21.74 11.63 6.49
N PRO A 130 -21.10 11.34 5.34
CA PRO A 130 -19.96 10.44 5.18
C PRO A 130 -18.60 11.08 5.50
N GLY A 131 -17.68 10.28 6.01
CA GLY A 131 -16.30 10.66 6.29
C GLY A 131 -15.29 10.07 5.31
N ALA A 132 -14.01 10.05 5.70
CA ALA A 132 -12.94 9.36 4.97
C ALA A 132 -12.19 8.36 5.88
N ALA A 133 -11.58 7.35 5.26
CA ALA A 133 -10.82 6.30 5.92
C ALA A 133 -9.45 6.15 5.26
N VAL A 134 -8.42 5.85 6.06
CA VAL A 134 -7.07 5.50 5.60
C VAL A 134 -6.63 4.20 6.27
N GLU A 135 -6.18 3.23 5.47
CA GLU A 135 -5.51 2.01 5.91
C GLU A 135 -4.08 1.97 5.36
N MET A 136 -3.09 1.79 6.23
CA MET A 136 -1.70 1.61 5.82
C MET A 136 -1.28 0.14 5.93
N GLU A 137 -1.17 -0.50 4.79
CA GLU A 137 -0.85 -1.91 4.63
C GLU A 137 0.63 -2.09 4.26
N TRP A 138 1.48 -2.34 5.27
CA TRP A 138 2.93 -2.40 5.09
C TRP A 138 3.49 -3.81 4.87
N ASN A 139 3.16 -4.80 5.70
CA ASN A 139 3.82 -6.12 5.63
C ASN A 139 2.92 -7.30 6.06
N ASN A 140 1.61 -7.11 5.95
CA ASN A 140 0.65 -8.13 6.34
C ASN A 140 0.58 -9.21 5.25
N LYS A 141 0.26 -10.45 5.65
CA LYS A 141 -0.02 -11.55 4.71
C LYS A 141 -1.49 -11.51 4.31
N ASP A 142 -1.87 -12.12 3.19
CA ASP A 142 -3.29 -12.24 2.79
C ASP A 142 -4.17 -12.83 3.92
N PRO A 143 -5.44 -12.38 4.10
CA PRO A 143 -6.28 -11.60 3.16
C PRO A 143 -6.54 -10.13 3.56
N PHE A 144 -5.54 -9.35 3.97
CA PHE A 144 -5.76 -8.02 4.55
C PHE A 144 -6.39 -7.02 3.57
N PHE A 145 -5.87 -6.90 2.34
CA PHE A 145 -6.51 -6.03 1.34
C PHE A 145 -7.96 -6.40 1.08
N ASP A 146 -8.28 -7.69 0.99
CA ASP A 146 -9.65 -8.14 0.72
C ASP A 146 -10.58 -7.75 1.89
N ARG A 147 -10.11 -7.88 3.14
CA ARG A 147 -10.83 -7.45 4.34
C ARG A 147 -11.10 -5.94 4.32
N ASP A 148 -10.09 -5.14 4.03
CA ASP A 148 -10.19 -3.68 4.09
C ASP A 148 -11.07 -3.15 2.95
N LEU A 149 -10.91 -3.69 1.73
CA LEU A 149 -11.73 -3.35 0.57
C LEU A 149 -13.21 -3.72 0.77
N ILE A 150 -13.50 -4.91 1.31
CA ILE A 150 -14.87 -5.32 1.64
C ILE A 150 -15.47 -4.41 2.72
N ASN A 151 -14.67 -4.02 3.72
CA ASN A 151 -15.11 -3.09 4.76
C ASN A 151 -15.44 -1.72 4.17
N TYR A 152 -14.58 -1.16 3.31
CA TYR A 152 -14.82 0.11 2.63
C TYR A 152 -16.07 0.07 1.74
N GLN A 153 -16.28 -1.02 1.00
CA GLN A 153 -17.48 -1.23 0.21
C GLN A 153 -18.74 -1.18 1.08
N ALA A 154 -18.75 -1.91 2.21
CA ALA A 154 -19.88 -1.92 3.13
C ALA A 154 -20.14 -0.53 3.73
N LEU A 155 -19.09 0.15 4.21
CA LEU A 155 -19.22 1.47 4.82
C LEU A 155 -19.68 2.54 3.82
N HIS A 156 -19.23 2.48 2.57
CA HIS A 156 -19.69 3.40 1.53
C HIS A 156 -21.18 3.20 1.23
N ARG A 157 -21.63 1.95 1.09
CA ARG A 157 -23.04 1.61 0.85
C ARG A 157 -23.97 2.07 1.97
N GLU A 158 -23.48 2.06 3.21
CA GLU A 158 -24.25 2.49 4.38
C GLU A 158 -24.13 4.00 4.64
N GLY A 159 -23.51 4.77 3.73
CA GLY A 159 -23.36 6.22 3.83
C GLY A 159 -22.35 6.69 4.86
N VAL A 160 -21.51 5.80 5.38
CA VAL A 160 -20.50 6.11 6.40
C VAL A 160 -19.22 6.68 5.78
N LEU A 161 -18.86 6.20 4.59
CA LEU A 161 -17.60 6.52 3.92
C LEU A 161 -17.86 7.19 2.57
N ALA A 162 -17.25 8.34 2.31
CA ALA A 162 -17.31 9.00 1.01
C ALA A 162 -16.20 8.49 0.09
N ALA A 163 -15.00 8.31 0.63
CA ALA A 163 -13.84 7.77 -0.07
C ALA A 163 -12.90 7.05 0.92
N GLY A 164 -12.28 5.98 0.45
CA GLY A 164 -11.25 5.23 1.18
C GLY A 164 -9.86 5.46 0.60
N VAL A 165 -8.83 5.39 1.45
CA VAL A 165 -7.43 5.53 1.06
C VAL A 165 -6.67 4.29 1.51
N ILE A 166 -5.94 3.65 0.59
CA ILE A 166 -5.05 2.54 0.92
C ILE A 166 -3.62 2.96 0.62
N VAL A 167 -2.78 2.95 1.65
CA VAL A 167 -1.34 3.22 1.53
C VAL A 167 -0.58 1.91 1.66
N THR A 168 0.33 1.62 0.74
CA THR A 168 1.15 0.40 0.77
C THR A 168 2.53 0.63 0.16
N ARG A 169 3.37 -0.40 0.09
CA ARG A 169 4.64 -0.35 -0.63
C ARG A 169 4.40 -0.23 -2.14
N GLY A 170 4.99 0.78 -2.76
CA GLY A 170 5.06 0.95 -4.21
C GLY A 170 5.90 -0.12 -4.89
N ASP A 171 5.83 -0.20 -6.21
CA ASP A 171 6.45 -1.29 -6.96
C ASP A 171 7.98 -1.18 -6.97
N ARG A 172 8.53 0.02 -7.13
CA ARG A 172 9.99 0.21 -7.14
C ARG A 172 10.55 0.03 -5.75
N LEU A 173 9.88 0.56 -4.72
CA LEU A 173 10.29 0.32 -3.33
C LEU A 173 10.24 -1.17 -3.01
N GLN A 174 9.19 -1.88 -3.41
CA GLN A 174 9.09 -3.32 -3.21
C GLN A 174 10.24 -4.09 -3.87
N ALA A 175 10.60 -3.75 -5.12
CA ALA A 175 11.75 -4.33 -5.80
C ALA A 175 13.07 -4.02 -5.07
N LEU A 176 13.27 -2.76 -4.67
CA LEU A 176 14.47 -2.32 -3.95
C LEU A 176 14.63 -3.06 -2.62
N LEU A 177 13.57 -3.19 -1.82
CA LEU A 177 13.63 -3.87 -0.52
C LEU A 177 13.90 -5.37 -0.66
N LYS A 178 13.42 -6.00 -1.72
CA LYS A 178 13.66 -7.42 -2.03
C LYS A 178 15.14 -7.69 -2.30
N ASP A 179 15.83 -6.74 -2.90
CA ASP A 179 17.26 -6.82 -3.18
C ASP A 179 18.10 -6.37 -1.98
N ALA A 180 17.65 -5.36 -1.23
CA ALA A 180 18.46 -4.73 -0.19
C ALA A 180 18.35 -5.36 1.21
N ILE A 181 17.20 -5.93 1.60
CA ILE A 181 16.94 -6.28 3.01
C ILE A 181 16.88 -7.79 3.20
N LEU A 182 17.71 -8.29 4.12
CA LEU A 182 18.05 -9.71 4.31
C LEU A 182 17.98 -10.13 5.78
N GLY A 183 17.61 -11.40 6.02
CA GLY A 183 17.37 -11.93 7.37
C GLY A 183 18.66 -12.00 8.18
N LYS A 184 18.53 -11.87 9.50
CA LYS A 184 19.67 -11.89 10.44
C LYS A 184 20.49 -13.20 10.42
N ASP A 185 19.97 -14.26 9.82
CA ASP A 185 20.59 -15.59 9.72
C ASP A 185 21.21 -15.86 8.33
N GLY A 186 21.36 -14.84 7.48
CA GLY A 186 21.78 -15.01 6.09
C GLY A 186 20.75 -15.76 5.24
N SER A 187 19.58 -16.10 5.81
CA SER A 187 18.44 -16.56 5.05
C SER A 187 17.72 -15.36 4.43
N ARG A 188 17.03 -15.64 3.32
CA ARG A 188 16.20 -14.67 2.62
C ARG A 188 15.25 -13.95 3.62
N ILE A 189 15.33 -12.62 3.75
CA ILE A 189 14.16 -11.80 4.16
C ILE A 189 13.08 -11.76 3.08
N VAL A 190 13.12 -12.67 2.10
CA VAL A 190 11.98 -12.94 1.22
C VAL A 190 10.72 -13.30 2.03
N SER A 191 10.81 -13.68 3.31
CA SER A 191 9.61 -13.87 4.13
C SER A 191 8.93 -12.58 4.57
N LYS A 192 9.67 -11.46 4.76
CA LYS A 192 9.10 -10.20 5.23
C LYS A 192 8.57 -9.39 4.06
N TYR A 193 9.43 -9.00 3.12
CA TYR A 193 9.04 -8.21 1.95
C TYR A 193 8.76 -9.07 0.72
N GLY A 194 8.38 -10.34 0.90
CA GLY A 194 8.10 -11.25 -0.22
C GLY A 194 6.80 -10.94 -0.96
N GLU A 195 6.63 -11.64 -2.08
CA GLU A 195 5.40 -11.63 -2.90
C GLU A 195 4.14 -12.09 -2.14
N SER A 196 4.27 -12.64 -0.93
CA SER A 196 3.14 -13.08 -0.10
C SER A 196 2.61 -11.98 0.84
N THR A 197 3.12 -10.76 0.72
CA THR A 197 2.77 -9.64 1.61
C THR A 197 2.13 -8.49 0.85
N THR A 198 1.50 -7.57 1.56
CA THR A 198 0.78 -6.42 0.98
C THR A 198 1.73 -5.45 0.26
N HIS A 199 1.54 -5.26 -1.04
CA HIS A 199 2.27 -4.30 -1.88
C HIS A 199 1.45 -3.92 -3.13
N TRP A 200 1.88 -2.90 -3.86
CA TRP A 200 1.20 -2.31 -5.03
C TRP A 200 0.70 -3.35 -6.04
N ARG A 201 1.57 -4.25 -6.51
CA ARG A 201 1.21 -5.32 -7.47
C ARG A 201 0.17 -6.35 -6.94
N LYS A 202 -0.10 -6.39 -5.63
CA LYS A 202 -1.16 -7.22 -5.04
C LYS A 202 -2.47 -6.46 -4.84
N LEU A 203 -2.39 -5.16 -4.63
CA LEU A 203 -3.54 -4.28 -4.45
C LEU A 203 -4.26 -4.04 -5.78
N LEU A 204 -3.52 -3.64 -6.83
CA LEU A 204 -4.12 -3.24 -8.10
C LEU A 204 -5.02 -4.33 -8.73
N PRO A 205 -4.63 -5.61 -8.81
CA PRO A 205 -5.50 -6.63 -9.38
C PRO A 205 -6.80 -6.81 -8.59
N ARG A 206 -6.78 -6.65 -7.26
CA ARG A 206 -7.97 -6.77 -6.41
C ARG A 206 -8.94 -5.63 -6.64
N VAL A 207 -8.42 -4.40 -6.71
CA VAL A 207 -9.25 -3.22 -7.01
C VAL A 207 -9.81 -3.30 -8.43
N ALA A 208 -8.98 -3.67 -9.41
CA ALA A 208 -9.40 -3.84 -10.80
C ALA A 208 -10.45 -4.95 -10.99
N LEU A 209 -10.42 -6.00 -10.17
CA LEU A 209 -11.46 -7.04 -10.11
C LEU A 209 -12.73 -6.60 -9.34
N GLY A 210 -12.81 -5.34 -8.91
CA GLY A 210 -13.97 -4.79 -8.21
C GLY A 210 -13.98 -4.99 -6.70
N GLY A 211 -12.85 -5.31 -6.07
CA GLY A 211 -12.76 -5.57 -4.63
C GLY A 211 -13.27 -4.43 -3.74
N GLY A 212 -13.11 -3.16 -4.17
CA GLY A 212 -13.66 -1.98 -3.49
C GLY A 212 -15.15 -1.72 -3.75
N GLY A 213 -15.77 -2.52 -4.62
CA GLY A 213 -17.14 -2.30 -5.08
C GLY A 213 -17.35 -0.91 -5.66
N GLU A 214 -18.32 -0.20 -5.11
CA GLU A 214 -18.70 1.16 -5.52
C GLU A 214 -17.96 2.26 -4.74
N CYS A 215 -17.19 1.91 -3.71
CA CYS A 215 -16.44 2.90 -2.92
C CYS A 215 -15.40 3.60 -3.80
N PRO A 216 -15.35 4.94 -3.84
CA PRO A 216 -14.23 5.68 -4.38
C PRO A 216 -12.95 5.39 -3.58
N LEU A 217 -11.86 5.06 -4.28
CA LEU A 217 -10.59 4.73 -3.66
C LEU A 217 -9.45 5.59 -4.20
N LEU A 218 -8.63 6.11 -3.28
CA LEU A 218 -7.29 6.62 -3.57
C LEU A 218 -6.25 5.59 -3.10
N LEU A 219 -5.50 5.05 -4.04
CA LEU A 219 -4.45 4.06 -3.81
C LEU A 219 -3.09 4.78 -3.85
N ILE A 220 -2.26 4.52 -2.85
CA ILE A 220 -0.96 5.17 -2.69
C ILE A 220 0.12 4.11 -2.49
N GLY A 221 1.07 4.03 -3.41
CA GLY A 221 2.26 3.21 -3.31
C GLY A 221 3.46 4.07 -2.89
N ILE A 222 4.03 3.84 -1.71
CA ILE A 222 5.25 4.52 -1.26
C ILE A 222 6.43 4.09 -2.12
N GLU A 223 7.15 5.03 -2.73
CA GLU A 223 8.30 4.76 -3.59
C GLU A 223 9.64 5.11 -2.91
N PRO A 224 10.80 4.72 -3.48
CA PRO A 224 12.10 4.83 -2.82
C PRO A 224 12.49 6.23 -2.35
N GLU A 225 11.99 7.29 -3.00
CA GLU A 225 12.29 8.68 -2.63
C GLU A 225 11.80 9.03 -1.21
N ARG A 226 10.89 8.23 -0.64
CA ARG A 226 10.42 8.37 0.75
C ARG A 226 11.29 7.63 1.75
N ILE A 227 12.46 7.12 1.35
CA ILE A 227 13.45 6.51 2.23
C ILE A 227 14.57 7.50 2.55
N ASN A 228 14.81 7.76 3.83
CA ASN A 228 15.98 8.52 4.25
C ASN A 228 17.26 7.71 4.00
N ASP A 229 18.29 8.36 3.47
CA ASP A 229 19.55 7.71 3.03
C ASP A 229 19.32 6.65 1.93
N LEU A 230 18.43 6.95 0.97
CA LEU A 230 18.12 6.10 -0.18
C LEU A 230 19.37 5.59 -0.92
N ARG A 231 20.37 6.45 -1.14
CA ARG A 231 21.61 6.06 -1.86
C ARG A 231 22.31 4.87 -1.21
N ARG A 232 22.39 4.84 0.12
CA ARG A 232 22.95 3.68 0.83
C ARG A 232 22.13 2.43 0.61
N LEU A 233 20.80 2.54 0.57
CA LEU A 233 19.93 1.40 0.28
C LEU A 233 20.12 0.89 -1.15
N GLU A 234 20.29 1.79 -2.12
CA GLU A 234 20.54 1.47 -3.53
C GLU A 234 21.90 0.78 -3.71
N GLU A 235 22.96 1.32 -3.10
CA GLU A 235 24.29 0.70 -3.11
C GLU A 235 24.24 -0.73 -2.56
N VAL A 236 23.56 -0.92 -1.41
CA VAL A 236 23.35 -2.23 -0.81
C VAL A 236 22.59 -3.17 -1.75
N ALA A 237 21.50 -2.69 -2.36
CA ALA A 237 20.71 -3.46 -3.32
C ALA A 237 21.54 -3.90 -4.53
N GLU A 238 22.36 -2.99 -5.07
CA GLU A 238 23.24 -3.25 -6.21
C GLU A 238 24.26 -4.34 -5.88
N PHE A 239 24.97 -4.23 -4.76
CA PHE A 239 25.92 -5.26 -4.35
C PHE A 239 25.29 -6.64 -4.20
N VAL A 240 24.10 -6.71 -3.59
CA VAL A 240 23.38 -7.99 -3.41
C VAL A 240 22.90 -8.55 -4.76
N ARG A 241 22.39 -7.69 -5.65
CA ARG A 241 21.94 -8.07 -6.99
C ARG A 241 23.10 -8.61 -7.83
N ASP A 242 24.23 -7.93 -7.86
CA ASP A 242 25.42 -8.37 -8.59
C ASP A 242 25.92 -9.73 -8.10
N ALA A 243 25.97 -9.91 -6.77
CA ALA A 243 26.36 -11.18 -6.17
C ALA A 243 25.35 -12.31 -6.49
N ARG A 244 24.06 -11.97 -6.62
CA ARG A 244 22.99 -12.90 -7.03
C ARG A 244 23.14 -13.28 -8.50
N GLU A 245 23.31 -12.30 -9.38
CA GLU A 245 23.48 -12.53 -10.82
C GLU A 245 24.73 -13.38 -11.11
N PHE A 246 25.83 -13.12 -10.41
CA PHE A 246 27.05 -13.93 -10.49
C PHE A 246 26.79 -15.42 -10.18
N LEU A 247 25.92 -15.70 -9.21
CA LEU A 247 25.50 -17.06 -8.87
C LEU A 247 24.52 -17.64 -9.89
N ASP A 248 23.47 -16.90 -10.24
CA ASP A 248 22.36 -17.39 -11.07
C ASP A 248 22.78 -17.62 -12.53
N GLN A 249 23.64 -16.76 -13.07
CA GLN A 249 24.21 -16.88 -14.42
C GLN A 249 25.43 -17.82 -14.50
N LYS A 250 25.80 -18.47 -13.39
CA LYS A 250 26.95 -19.38 -13.31
C LYS A 250 28.30 -18.75 -13.68
N GLN A 251 28.45 -17.43 -13.55
CA GLN A 251 29.69 -16.70 -13.85
C GLN A 251 30.88 -17.19 -12.99
N TYR A 252 30.60 -17.76 -11.82
CA TYR A 252 31.59 -18.42 -10.96
C TYR A 252 32.41 -19.51 -11.66
N GLN A 253 31.86 -20.16 -12.70
CA GLN A 253 32.58 -21.18 -13.47
C GLN A 253 33.77 -20.59 -14.24
N ALA A 254 33.65 -19.36 -14.74
CA ALA A 254 34.69 -18.70 -15.52
C ALA A 254 35.92 -18.31 -14.66
N VAL A 255 35.73 -18.14 -13.36
CA VAL A 255 36.79 -17.79 -12.40
C VAL A 255 37.25 -18.98 -11.55
N GLY A 256 36.88 -20.21 -11.93
CA GLY A 256 37.30 -21.44 -11.25
C GLY A 256 36.69 -21.67 -9.87
N MET A 257 35.63 -20.93 -9.51
CA MET A 257 34.92 -21.11 -8.25
C MET A 257 33.89 -22.26 -8.35
N THR A 258 33.66 -22.93 -7.23
CA THR A 258 32.53 -23.86 -7.05
C THR A 258 31.23 -23.09 -6.79
N ARG A 259 30.09 -23.76 -7.01
CA ARG A 259 28.78 -23.20 -6.66
C ARG A 259 28.66 -22.88 -5.16
N ALA A 260 29.28 -23.70 -4.30
CA ALA A 260 29.26 -23.50 -2.85
C ALA A 260 30.01 -22.21 -2.44
N GLU A 261 31.16 -21.94 -3.06
CA GLU A 261 31.92 -20.70 -2.86
C GLU A 261 31.14 -19.48 -3.37
N ALA A 262 30.48 -19.57 -4.52
CA ALA A 262 29.62 -18.50 -5.02
C ALA A 262 28.43 -18.21 -4.09
N GLN A 263 27.83 -19.25 -3.51
CA GLN A 263 26.78 -19.10 -2.49
C GLN A 263 27.31 -18.47 -1.20
N GLN A 264 28.53 -18.81 -0.77
CA GLN A 264 29.15 -18.19 0.39
C GLN A 264 29.50 -16.72 0.14
N ARG A 265 30.01 -16.38 -1.05
CA ARG A 265 30.26 -15.00 -1.47
C ARG A 265 28.99 -14.17 -1.38
N LEU A 266 27.89 -14.68 -1.92
CA LEU A 266 26.59 -14.04 -1.81
C LEU A 266 26.22 -13.83 -0.33
N ARG A 267 26.27 -14.87 0.53
CA ARG A 267 26.00 -14.72 1.98
C ARG A 267 26.85 -13.65 2.64
N ASN A 268 28.13 -13.54 2.31
CA ASN A 268 29.03 -12.53 2.88
C ASN A 268 28.63 -11.11 2.46
N VAL A 269 28.28 -10.90 1.19
CA VAL A 269 27.78 -9.60 0.70
C VAL A 269 26.49 -9.24 1.41
N GLN A 270 25.62 -10.22 1.60
CA GLN A 270 24.35 -10.09 2.30
C GLN A 270 24.53 -9.71 3.79
N GLU A 271 25.48 -10.31 4.49
CA GLU A 271 25.81 -9.96 5.88
C GLU A 271 26.42 -8.55 5.99
N ALA A 272 27.33 -8.19 5.09
CA ALA A 272 27.93 -6.86 5.04
C ALA A 272 26.86 -5.77 4.77
N ALA A 273 25.91 -6.06 3.88
CA ALA A 273 24.75 -5.20 3.60
C ALA A 273 23.91 -4.94 4.85
N ILE A 274 23.61 -5.97 5.65
CA ILE A 274 22.88 -5.83 6.92
C ILE A 274 23.63 -4.92 7.90
N GLN A 275 24.96 -5.07 7.99
CA GLN A 275 25.81 -4.28 8.87
C GLN A 275 25.96 -2.82 8.42
N ALA A 276 25.80 -2.53 7.12
CA ALA A 276 25.89 -1.19 6.57
C ALA A 276 24.70 -0.29 6.96
N ILE A 277 23.56 -0.89 7.31
CA ILE A 277 22.38 -0.15 7.78
C ILE A 277 22.52 0.07 9.30
N PRO A 278 22.43 1.33 9.79
CA PRO A 278 22.55 1.62 11.21
C PRO A 278 21.45 0.91 12.02
N PRO A 279 21.74 0.46 13.27
CA PRO A 279 20.72 -0.12 14.13
C PRO A 279 19.71 0.94 14.57
N LEU A 280 18.50 0.51 14.96
CA LEU A 280 17.54 1.41 15.62
C LEU A 280 18.17 2.05 16.86
N PRO A 281 18.05 3.38 17.04
CA PRO A 281 18.38 4.01 18.32
C PRO A 281 17.61 3.33 19.44
N ARG A 282 18.27 3.06 20.57
CA ARG A 282 17.54 2.68 21.80
C ARG A 282 16.67 3.86 22.19
N GLU A 283 15.38 3.63 22.44
CA GLU A 283 14.54 4.65 23.05
C GLU A 283 15.20 5.08 24.35
N ARG A 284 15.33 6.40 24.54
CA ARG A 284 15.62 6.93 25.87
C ARG A 284 14.31 6.79 26.63
N ASP A 285 14.33 5.96 27.67
CA ASP A 285 13.27 5.87 28.67
C ASP A 285 12.94 7.26 29.26
#